data_AF-A0A6G1CP77-F1
#
_entry.id   AF-A0A6G1CP77-F1
#
_cell.length_a   1.000
_cell.length_b   1.000
_cell.length_c   1.000
_cell.angle_alpha   90.00
_cell.angle_beta   90.00
_cell.angle_gamma   90.00
#
_symmetry.space_group_name_H-M   'P 1'
#
loop_
_entity.id
_entity.type
_entity.pdbx_description
1 polymer ?
#
loop_
_entity_poly.entity_id
_entity_poly.type
_entity_poly.pdbx_seq_one_letter_code
_entity_poly.pdbx_strand_id
1 'polypeptide(L)'
;MNVPRSGVSRAHLRAISWLGMSLYDADFGWGSPAFMGPALMYYSGFVYVMNAPGKDGAVAFALSLEPESMPEFRKTFAEKLALLAL
;
A
#
# COMPACT_ATOMS: atom_id res chain seq x y z
N MET A 1 8.09 -21.54 -17.17
CA MET A 1 7.82 -21.08 -15.79
C MET A 1 6.41 -20.54 -15.76
N ASN A 2 5.52 -21.10 -14.93
CA ASN A 2 4.11 -20.66 -14.87
C ASN A 2 4.02 -19.41 -13.99
N VAL A 3 4.25 -18.24 -14.59
CA VAL A 3 4.18 -16.96 -13.87
C VAL A 3 2.71 -16.70 -13.51
N PRO A 4 2.39 -16.29 -12.27
CA PRO A 4 1.03 -15.89 -11.93
C PRO A 4 0.56 -14.77 -12.87
N ARG A 5 -0.75 -14.60 -13.05
CA ARG A 5 -1.31 -13.53 -13.90
C ARG A 5 -0.86 -12.12 -13.52
N SER A 6 -0.36 -11.96 -12.29
CA SER A 6 0.29 -10.75 -11.77
C SER A 6 1.61 -10.38 -12.47
N GLY A 7 2.29 -11.36 -13.09
CA GLY A 7 3.69 -11.24 -13.52
C GLY A 7 4.69 -11.14 -12.37
N VAL A 8 4.23 -11.27 -11.11
CA VAL A 8 5.03 -11.20 -9.88
C VAL A 8 5.01 -12.59 -9.24
N SER A 9 6.19 -13.17 -9.00
CA SER A 9 6.28 -14.45 -8.29
C SER A 9 5.87 -14.26 -6.83
N ARG A 10 5.41 -15.34 -6.17
CA ARG A 10 5.02 -15.31 -4.75
C ARG A 10 6.14 -14.85 -3.80
N ALA A 11 7.40 -15.00 -4.22
CA ALA A 11 8.56 -14.58 -3.44
C ALA A 11 8.93 -13.10 -3.65
N HIS A 12 8.22 -12.38 -4.53
CA HIS A 12 8.50 -10.99 -4.85
C HIS A 12 7.35 -10.08 -4.41
N LEU A 13 7.71 -8.84 -4.06
CA LEU A 13 6.78 -7.76 -3.77
C LEU A 13 7.13 -6.57 -4.65
N ARG A 14 6.15 -6.03 -5.37
CA ARG A 14 6.30 -4.81 -6.14
C ARG A 14 5.79 -3.62 -5.32
N ALA A 15 6.69 -2.70 -4.99
CA ALA A 15 6.36 -1.44 -4.35
C ALA A 15 6.11 -0.34 -5.39
N ILE A 16 5.01 0.39 -5.22
CA ILE A 16 4.61 1.52 -6.07
C ILE A 16 4.45 2.74 -5.16
N SER A 17 5.20 3.79 -5.41
CA SER A 17 5.13 5.03 -4.62
C SER A 17 4.18 6.03 -5.26
N TRP A 18 3.18 6.47 -4.49
CA TRP A 18 2.29 7.59 -4.76
C TRP A 18 2.57 8.79 -3.83
N LEU A 19 3.62 8.74 -3.01
CA LEU A 19 3.93 9.80 -2.04
C LEU A 19 4.17 11.17 -2.68
N GLY A 20 4.71 11.20 -3.91
CA GLY A 20 4.95 12.42 -4.67
C GLY A 20 3.74 12.91 -5.47
N MET A 21 2.58 12.26 -5.36
CA MET A 21 1.37 12.65 -6.09
C MET A 21 0.50 13.58 -5.23
N SER A 22 0.05 14.67 -5.83
CA SER A 22 -0.92 15.64 -5.27
C SER A 22 -2.36 15.11 -5.25
N LEU A 23 -2.59 13.89 -4.76
CA LEU A 23 -3.91 13.24 -4.81
C LEU A 23 -4.94 13.92 -3.90
N TYR A 24 -4.51 14.47 -2.76
CA TYR A 24 -5.39 15.15 -1.80
C TYR A 24 -5.64 16.63 -2.13
N ASP A 25 -4.97 17.17 -3.14
CA ASP A 25 -5.17 18.54 -3.63
C ASP A 25 -6.38 18.65 -4.57
N ALA A 26 -7.03 17.52 -4.90
CA ALA A 26 -8.19 17.45 -5.77
C ALA A 26 -9.47 17.99 -5.09
N ASP A 27 -9.63 19.32 -5.09
CA ASP A 27 -10.83 19.99 -4.61
C ASP A 27 -11.74 20.42 -5.77
N PHE A 28 -12.96 19.89 -5.80
CA PHE A 28 -13.99 20.20 -6.80
C PHE A 28 -14.96 21.31 -6.38
N GLY A 29 -14.70 21.99 -5.26
CA GLY A 29 -15.55 23.03 -4.66
C GLY A 29 -16.20 22.63 -3.32
N TRP A 30 -15.89 21.44 -2.80
CA TRP A 30 -16.43 20.91 -1.53
C TRP A 30 -15.34 20.44 -0.57
N GLY A 31 -14.07 20.76 -0.85
CA GLY A 31 -12.92 20.35 -0.07
C GLY A 31 -12.20 19.12 -0.64
N SER A 32 -11.05 18.82 -0.04
CA SER A 32 -10.19 17.70 -0.41
C SER A 32 -10.85 16.33 -0.23
N PRO A 33 -10.38 15.29 -0.95
CA PRO A 33 -10.90 13.93 -0.80
C PRO A 33 -10.67 13.40 0.62
N ALA A 34 -11.66 12.71 1.18
CA ALA A 34 -11.51 12.04 2.46
C ALA A 34 -10.53 10.85 2.41
N PHE A 35 -10.38 10.22 1.24
CA PHE A 35 -9.46 9.11 1.00
C PHE A 35 -9.13 9.01 -0.49
N MET A 36 -7.86 8.76 -0.81
CA MET A 36 -7.39 8.43 -2.16
C MET A 36 -6.58 7.14 -2.12
N GLY A 37 -6.86 6.23 -3.05
CA GLY A 37 -6.16 4.95 -3.13
C GLY A 37 -6.48 4.17 -4.40
N PRO A 38 -5.80 3.03 -4.62
CA PRO A 38 -6.07 2.18 -5.78
C PRO A 38 -7.50 1.65 -5.73
N ALA A 39 -8.25 1.81 -6.84
CA ALA A 39 -9.63 1.32 -6.93
C ALA A 39 -9.69 -0.21 -6.91
N LEU A 40 -8.70 -0.89 -7.50
CA LEU A 40 -8.67 -2.33 -7.69
C LEU A 40 -7.23 -2.87 -7.54
N MET A 41 -7.10 -3.99 -6.83
CA MET A 41 -5.84 -4.74 -6.71
C MET A 41 -6.09 -6.21 -7.08
N TYR A 42 -6.14 -6.50 -8.38
CA TYR A 42 -6.54 -7.81 -8.92
C TYR A 42 -5.62 -8.98 -8.54
N TYR A 43 -4.38 -8.70 -8.16
CA TYR A 43 -3.36 -9.72 -7.96
C TYR A 43 -2.57 -9.50 -6.68
N SER A 44 -2.04 -10.60 -6.12
CA SER A 44 -1.09 -10.59 -5.02
C SER A 44 0.29 -10.09 -5.47
N GLY A 45 1.09 -9.64 -4.51
CA GLY A 45 2.47 -9.22 -4.72
C GLY A 45 2.64 -7.73 -4.98
N PHE A 46 1.68 -6.89 -4.59
CA PHE A 46 1.74 -5.43 -4.78
C PHE A 46 1.51 -4.68 -3.48
N VAL A 47 2.28 -3.61 -3.28
CA VAL A 47 2.06 -2.61 -2.24
C VAL A 47 2.11 -1.21 -2.84
N TYR A 48 1.08 -0.41 -2.57
CA TYR A 48 1.06 1.01 -2.85
C TYR A 48 1.42 1.77 -1.58
N VAL A 49 2.38 2.68 -1.70
CA VAL A 49 2.83 3.57 -0.64
C VAL A 49 2.25 4.95 -0.90
N MET A 50 1.42 5.44 0.01
CA MET A 50 0.58 6.62 -0.20
C MET A 50 0.64 7.56 1.01
N ASN A 51 0.25 8.81 0.81
CA ASN A 51 0.03 9.73 1.94
C ASN A 51 -1.23 9.30 2.71
N ALA A 52 -1.15 9.28 4.04
CA ALA A 52 -2.28 8.95 4.89
C ALA A 52 -3.28 10.14 4.94
N PRO A 53 -4.58 9.91 4.71
CA PRO A 53 -5.56 10.98 4.74
C PRO A 53 -5.61 11.64 6.13
N GLY A 54 -5.57 12.99 6.14
CA GLY A 54 -5.73 13.80 7.36
C GLY A 54 -4.61 13.63 8.39
N LYS A 55 -3.44 13.09 8.01
CA LYS A 55 -2.30 12.89 8.90
C LYS A 55 -1.01 13.33 8.21
N ASP A 56 -0.60 14.55 8.47
CA ASP A 56 0.61 15.13 7.86
C ASP A 56 1.84 14.28 8.12
N GLY A 57 2.57 13.97 7.05
CA GLY A 57 3.78 13.15 7.08
C GLY A 57 3.56 11.66 7.37
N ALA A 58 2.33 11.21 7.62
CA ALA A 58 2.04 9.80 7.82
C ALA A 58 1.86 9.07 6.48
N VAL A 59 2.30 7.82 6.45
CA VAL A 59 2.25 6.95 5.27
C VAL A 59 1.16 5.89 5.45
N ALA A 60 0.39 5.66 4.40
CA ALA A 60 -0.57 4.56 4.29
C ALA A 60 -0.08 3.53 3.27
N PHE A 61 -0.34 2.25 3.55
CA PHE A 61 -0.06 1.16 2.64
C PHE A 61 -1.36 0.49 2.18
N ALA A 62 -1.55 0.36 0.87
CA ALA A 62 -2.54 -0.55 0.31
C ALA A 62 -1.81 -1.78 -0.24
N LEU A 63 -2.08 -2.95 0.36
CA LEU A 63 -1.32 -4.18 0.15
C LEU A 63 -2.23 -5.30 -0.35
N SER A 64 -1.76 -6.05 -1.34
CA SER A 64 -2.40 -7.28 -1.80
C SER A 64 -1.40 -8.43 -1.73
N LEU A 65 -1.74 -9.46 -0.96
CA LEU A 65 -0.99 -10.69 -0.77
C LEU A 65 -1.95 -11.88 -0.81
N GLU A 66 -1.42 -13.08 -0.94
CA GLU A 66 -2.18 -14.31 -0.74
C GLU A 66 -2.84 -14.31 0.65
N PRO A 67 -4.12 -14.75 0.78
CA PRO A 67 -4.84 -14.72 2.06
C PRO A 67 -4.09 -15.42 3.20
N GLU A 68 -3.39 -16.51 2.92
CA GLU A 68 -2.60 -17.23 3.93
C GLU A 68 -1.33 -16.49 4.37
N SER A 69 -0.82 -15.55 3.56
CA SER A 69 0.40 -14.78 3.84
C SER A 69 0.11 -13.49 4.59
N MET A 70 -1.10 -12.93 4.48
CA MET A 70 -1.48 -11.65 5.07
C MET A 70 -1.34 -11.58 6.61
N PRO A 71 -1.76 -12.59 7.40
CA PRO A 71 -1.63 -12.54 8.86
C PRO A 71 -0.18 -12.46 9.35
N GLU A 72 0.71 -13.29 8.78
CA GLU A 72 2.12 -13.32 9.16
C GLU A 72 2.84 -12.06 8.70
N PHE A 73 2.50 -11.53 7.51
CA PHE A 73 3.00 -10.25 7.06
C PHE A 73 2.65 -9.13 8.03
N ARG A 74 1.38 -9.02 8.46
CA ARG A 74 0.94 -7.97 9.39
C ARG A 74 1.72 -8.02 10.71
N LYS A 75 1.90 -9.24 11.26
CA LYS A 75 2.67 -9.46 12.48
C LYS A 75 4.13 -9.05 12.30
N THR A 76 4.82 -9.64 11.33
CA THR A 76 6.24 -9.39 11.07
C THR A 76 6.51 -7.92 10.75
N PHE A 77 5.64 -7.29 9.94
CA PHE A 77 5.79 -5.88 9.58
C PHE A 77 5.69 -4.96 10.81
N ALA A 78 4.71 -5.19 11.70
CA ALA A 78 4.55 -4.42 12.93
C ALA A 78 5.74 -4.59 13.87
N GLU A 79 6.23 -5.83 14.06
CA GLU A 79 7.42 -6.12 14.88
C GLU A 79 8.68 -5.42 14.33
N LYS A 80 8.90 -5.48 13.01
CA LYS A 80 10.05 -4.83 12.37
C LYS A 80 9.97 -3.31 12.41
N LEU A 81 8.78 -2.72 12.26
CA LEU A 81 8.58 -1.29 12.43
C LEU A 81 8.91 -0.84 13.85
N ALA A 82 8.49 -1.59 14.87
CA ALA A 82 8.79 -1.26 16.26
C ALA A 82 10.31 -1.29 16.53
N LEU A 83 11.05 -2.20 15.91
CA LEU A 83 12.52 -2.25 16.02
C LEU A 83 13.21 -1.06 15.34
N LEU A 84 12.63 -0.48 14.29
CA LEU A 84 13.16 0.70 13.61
C LEU A 84 12.87 2.01 14.34
N ALA A 85 11.96 1.98 15.31
CA ALA A 85 11.61 3.12 16.15
C ALA A 85 12.44 3.20 17.45
N LEU A 86 13.33 2.22 17.67
CA LEU A 86 14.35 2.20 18.73
C LEU A 86 15.65 2.82 18.21
#